data_AF-A0A2B4SI58-F1
#
_entry.id   AF-A0A2B4SI58-F1
#
_cell.length_a   1.000
_cell.length_b   1.000
_cell.length_c   1.000
_cell.angle_alpha   90.00
_cell.angle_beta   90.00
_cell.angle_gamma   90.00
#
_symmetry.space_group_name_H-M   'P 1'
#
loop_
_entity.id
_entity.type
_entity.pdbx_description
1 polymer ?
#
loop_
_entity_poly.entity_id
_entity_poly.type
_entity_poly.pdbx_seq_one_letter_code
_entity_poly.pdbx_strand_id
1 'polypeptide(L)'
;MRIGTQRFPVYCHLSRTDLGPCGAGGWTLVMKIDGKERTFHWGSSLWQNNQTFNLAGGETGFDEEETKLPTYWGMPFTKICLGIKIGQQHKFILVEREADSLYSLIADGKYRHTSLGRDTWKSLIGSQASLQLKCNKEGFNAVGSLMNSKARIGIVANEQNNCHSCDSRIGFGTGGSPDDSNTCGNVAVGRYGADNGDKGVKAMGYILIQ
;
A
#
# COMPACT_ATOMS: atom_id res chain seq x y z
N MET A 1 -0.43 -22.13 -6.87
CA MET A 1 -0.48 -21.42 -8.17
C MET A 1 0.74 -21.75 -9.01
N ARG A 2 0.69 -21.52 -10.33
CA ARG A 2 1.82 -21.67 -11.24
C ARG A 2 2.04 -20.39 -12.05
N ILE A 3 3.27 -19.86 -12.03
CA ILE A 3 3.70 -18.73 -12.86
C ILE A 3 4.97 -19.18 -13.59
N GLY A 4 4.91 -19.21 -14.93
CA GLY A 4 5.94 -19.88 -15.74
C GLY A 4 6.12 -21.35 -15.33
N THR A 5 7.34 -21.72 -14.94
CA THR A 5 7.67 -23.06 -14.44
C THR A 5 7.57 -23.19 -12.92
N GLN A 6 7.44 -22.07 -12.19
CA GLN A 6 7.44 -22.05 -10.73
C GLN A 6 6.07 -22.42 -10.17
N ARG A 7 6.03 -23.39 -9.25
CA ARG A 7 4.86 -23.73 -8.44
C ARG A 7 5.10 -23.31 -7.00
N PHE A 8 4.11 -22.66 -6.40
CA PHE A 8 4.17 -22.20 -5.02
C PHE A 8 2.75 -22.15 -4.43
N PRO A 9 2.58 -22.37 -3.12
CA PRO A 9 1.32 -22.12 -2.45
C PRO A 9 1.05 -20.62 -2.39
N VAL A 10 -0.22 -20.23 -2.49
CA VAL A 10 -0.65 -18.83 -2.39
C VAL A 10 -2.04 -18.79 -1.77
N TYR A 11 -2.22 -17.85 -0.86
CA TYR A 11 -3.51 -17.55 -0.29
C TYR A 11 -4.41 -16.91 -1.34
N CYS A 12 -5.57 -17.52 -1.55
CA CYS A 12 -6.66 -16.97 -2.33
C CYS A 12 -7.87 -16.78 -1.42
N HIS A 13 -8.33 -15.54 -1.30
CA HIS A 13 -9.54 -15.25 -0.55
C HIS A 13 -10.76 -15.47 -1.46
N LEU A 14 -11.63 -16.40 -1.06
CA LEU A 14 -12.82 -16.82 -1.78
C LEU A 14 -14.07 -16.50 -0.96
N SER A 15 -14.32 -15.22 -0.67
CA SER A 15 -15.52 -14.79 0.05
C SER A 15 -16.38 -13.86 -0.79
N ARG A 16 -17.65 -13.74 -0.40
CA ARG A 16 -18.60 -12.81 -1.01
C ARG A 16 -18.58 -11.43 -0.35
N THR A 17 -18.17 -11.30 0.91
CA THR A 17 -18.36 -10.06 1.68
C THR A 17 -17.21 -9.66 2.59
N ASP A 18 -16.24 -10.54 2.87
CA ASP A 18 -15.31 -10.31 3.99
C ASP A 18 -14.24 -9.24 3.71
N LEU A 19 -14.05 -8.85 2.45
CA LEU A 19 -13.15 -7.75 2.05
C LEU A 19 -13.88 -6.42 1.83
N GLY A 20 -15.12 -6.30 2.31
CA GLY A 20 -15.89 -5.05 2.29
C GLY A 20 -15.96 -4.42 0.89
N PRO A 21 -15.41 -3.21 0.67
CA PRO A 21 -15.46 -2.51 -0.62
C PRO A 21 -14.86 -3.27 -1.81
N CYS A 22 -13.96 -4.23 -1.57
CA CYS A 22 -13.40 -5.05 -2.65
C CYS A 22 -14.46 -5.99 -3.25
N GLY A 23 -15.50 -6.35 -2.49
CA GLY A 23 -16.58 -7.19 -2.97
C GLY A 23 -16.17 -8.65 -3.21
N ALA A 24 -17.07 -9.38 -3.87
CA ALA A 24 -16.95 -10.82 -4.06
C ALA A 24 -15.91 -11.22 -5.12
N GLY A 25 -15.44 -12.46 -5.01
CA GLY A 25 -14.65 -13.13 -6.04
C GLY A 25 -13.39 -13.79 -5.50
N GLY A 26 -12.49 -14.18 -6.41
CA GLY A 26 -11.19 -14.75 -6.04
C GLY A 26 -10.13 -13.68 -5.98
N TRP A 27 -9.72 -13.32 -4.77
CA TRP A 27 -8.63 -12.36 -4.54
C TRP A 27 -7.34 -13.10 -4.24
N THR A 28 -6.33 -12.94 -5.09
CA THR A 28 -5.05 -13.61 -4.94
C THR A 28 -4.05 -12.70 -4.23
N LEU A 29 -3.40 -13.22 -3.18
CA LEU A 29 -2.39 -12.48 -2.43
C LEU A 29 -1.16 -12.18 -3.30
N VAL A 30 -0.65 -10.95 -3.18
CA VAL A 30 0.55 -10.46 -3.88
C VAL A 30 1.68 -10.17 -2.91
N MET A 31 1.39 -9.36 -1.89
CA MET A 31 2.37 -8.89 -0.92
C MET A 31 1.73 -8.66 0.45
N LYS A 32 2.57 -8.81 1.47
CA LYS A 32 2.30 -8.47 2.87
C LYS A 32 3.45 -7.63 3.41
N ILE A 33 3.13 -6.50 4.04
CA ILE A 33 4.11 -5.46 4.40
C ILE A 33 3.91 -5.09 5.87
N ASP A 34 4.92 -5.29 6.71
CA ASP A 34 4.87 -4.81 8.09
C ASP A 34 5.42 -3.38 8.14
N GLY A 35 4.57 -2.42 8.51
CA GLY A 35 4.94 -1.02 8.67
C GLY A 35 6.05 -0.74 9.68
N LYS A 36 6.41 -1.72 10.52
CA LYS A 36 7.53 -1.67 11.47
C LYS A 36 8.85 -2.07 10.84
N GLU A 37 8.81 -2.86 9.78
CA GLU A 37 9.98 -3.41 9.11
C GLU A 37 10.42 -2.56 7.92
N ARG A 38 11.72 -2.60 7.61
CA ARG A 38 12.31 -1.85 6.48
C ARG A 38 12.31 -2.63 5.16
N THR A 39 11.92 -3.90 5.16
CA THR A 39 11.96 -4.82 3.99
C THR A 39 11.34 -4.21 2.75
N PHE A 40 10.14 -3.65 2.89
CA PHE A 40 9.40 -3.01 1.81
C PHE A 40 9.37 -1.49 1.89
N HIS A 41 10.38 -0.89 2.53
CA HIS A 41 10.58 0.56 2.47
C HIS A 41 10.52 1.08 1.04
N TRP A 42 10.07 2.33 0.82
CA TRP A 42 9.95 2.93 -0.52
C TRP A 42 11.16 2.66 -1.42
N GLY A 43 12.37 2.80 -0.87
CA GLY A 43 13.64 2.62 -1.60
C GLY A 43 14.08 1.16 -1.82
N SER A 44 13.33 0.17 -1.33
CA SER A 44 13.69 -1.24 -1.45
C SER A 44 13.72 -1.68 -2.92
N SER A 45 14.77 -2.41 -3.29
CA SER A 45 14.92 -3.01 -4.61
C SER A 45 13.86 -4.08 -4.88
N LEU A 46 13.21 -4.62 -3.83
CA LEU A 46 12.11 -5.56 -3.95
C LEU A 46 10.91 -5.00 -4.72
N TRP A 47 10.73 -3.67 -4.80
CA TRP A 47 9.70 -3.08 -5.65
C TRP A 47 10.03 -3.14 -7.16
N GLN A 48 11.29 -3.32 -7.52
CA GLN A 48 11.80 -3.15 -8.88
C GLN A 48 12.43 -4.42 -9.46
N ASN A 49 12.36 -5.54 -8.74
CA ASN A 49 12.91 -6.82 -9.17
C ASN A 49 11.85 -7.95 -9.16
N ASN A 50 12.21 -9.10 -9.75
CA ASN A 50 11.39 -10.31 -9.74
C ASN A 50 11.87 -11.33 -8.69
N GLN A 51 12.42 -10.84 -7.57
CA GLN A 51 12.81 -11.69 -6.45
C GLN A 51 11.62 -11.89 -5.50
N THR A 52 11.47 -13.12 -5.03
CA THR A 52 10.54 -13.47 -3.95
C THR A 52 11.08 -13.01 -2.60
N PHE A 53 10.17 -12.78 -1.64
CA PHE A 53 10.53 -12.64 -0.22
C PHE A 53 9.57 -13.50 0.61
N ASN A 54 10.11 -14.33 1.50
CA ASN A 54 9.35 -15.20 2.41
C ASN A 54 8.11 -15.87 1.75
N LEU A 55 8.36 -16.86 0.88
CA LEU A 55 7.27 -17.57 0.18
C LEU A 55 6.29 -18.28 1.12
N ALA A 56 6.77 -18.79 2.26
CA ALA A 56 5.94 -19.45 3.26
C ALA A 56 4.89 -18.48 3.84
N GLY A 57 5.23 -17.19 3.96
CA GLY A 57 4.26 -16.14 4.30
C GLY A 57 3.11 -16.04 3.29
N GLY A 58 3.24 -16.55 2.07
CA GLY A 58 2.14 -16.60 1.10
C GLY A 58 1.08 -17.67 1.34
N GLU A 59 1.32 -18.62 2.27
CA GLU A 59 0.42 -19.75 2.52
C GLU A 59 -0.83 -19.35 3.31
N THR A 60 -0.73 -18.24 4.03
CA THR A 60 -1.74 -17.70 4.93
C THR A 60 -2.20 -16.32 4.48
N GLY A 61 -3.41 -15.93 4.88
CA GLY A 61 -4.01 -14.65 4.52
C GLY A 61 -3.54 -13.50 5.41
N PHE A 62 -4.40 -13.10 6.34
CA PHE A 62 -4.28 -11.84 7.10
C PHE A 62 -3.49 -11.95 8.41
N ASP A 63 -2.38 -12.69 8.42
CA ASP A 63 -1.43 -12.68 9.53
C ASP A 63 -0.41 -11.53 9.41
N GLU A 64 0.65 -11.55 10.22
CA GLU A 64 1.66 -10.49 10.30
C GLU A 64 3.01 -10.91 9.69
N GLU A 65 3.03 -11.96 8.86
CA GLU A 65 4.24 -12.42 8.19
C GLU A 65 4.42 -11.69 6.85
N GLU A 66 5.52 -10.94 6.69
CA GLU A 66 5.84 -10.25 5.44
C GLU A 66 6.02 -11.23 4.27
N THR A 67 5.56 -10.87 3.07
CA THR A 67 5.78 -11.70 1.87
C THR A 67 5.79 -10.86 0.59
N LYS A 68 6.51 -11.36 -0.42
CA LYS A 68 6.39 -10.94 -1.81
C LYS A 68 6.40 -12.18 -2.70
N LEU A 69 5.28 -12.40 -3.37
CA LEU A 69 5.02 -13.60 -4.16
C LEU A 69 5.25 -13.38 -5.66
N PRO A 70 5.45 -14.45 -6.45
CA PRO A 70 5.55 -14.34 -7.91
C PRO A 70 4.33 -13.71 -8.60
N THR A 71 3.17 -13.68 -7.93
CA THR A 71 1.98 -12.93 -8.36
C THR A 71 2.24 -11.43 -8.50
N TYR A 72 3.29 -10.88 -7.86
CA TYR A 72 3.71 -9.49 -8.02
C TYR A 72 4.10 -9.14 -9.47
N TRP A 73 4.79 -10.04 -10.18
CA TRP A 73 5.30 -9.78 -11.54
C TRP A 73 4.67 -10.65 -12.62
N GLY A 74 3.97 -11.72 -12.26
CA GLY A 74 3.52 -12.74 -13.21
C GLY A 74 2.02 -12.94 -13.30
N MET A 75 1.20 -12.03 -12.75
CA MET A 75 -0.26 -12.14 -12.80
C MET A 75 -0.89 -10.81 -13.26
N PRO A 76 -1.59 -10.80 -14.41
CA PRO A 76 -2.39 -9.65 -14.82
C PRO A 76 -3.63 -9.53 -13.94
N PHE A 77 -4.15 -8.31 -13.81
CA PHE A 77 -5.33 -8.02 -13.01
C PHE A 77 -6.07 -6.79 -13.53
N THR A 78 -7.32 -6.66 -13.08
CA THR A 78 -8.17 -5.49 -13.33
C THR A 78 -8.48 -4.70 -12.06
N LYS A 79 -8.30 -5.33 -10.89
CA LYS A 79 -8.58 -4.73 -9.59
C LYS A 79 -7.50 -5.06 -8.56
N ILE A 80 -7.32 -4.14 -7.62
CA ILE A 80 -6.46 -4.32 -6.45
C ILE A 80 -7.30 -4.11 -5.20
N CYS A 81 -7.22 -5.05 -4.26
CA CYS A 81 -7.74 -4.89 -2.91
C CYS A 81 -6.59 -4.57 -1.96
N LEU A 82 -6.62 -3.37 -1.41
CA LEU A 82 -5.63 -2.91 -0.44
C LEU A 82 -6.21 -3.04 0.95
N GLY A 83 -5.54 -3.78 1.82
CA GLY A 83 -5.94 -4.02 3.19
C GLY A 83 -4.95 -3.48 4.20
N ILE A 84 -5.43 -2.93 5.31
CA ILE A 84 -4.62 -2.58 6.47
C ILE A 84 -5.19 -3.28 7.71
N LYS A 85 -4.31 -3.85 8.54
CA LYS A 85 -4.62 -4.34 9.88
C LYS A 85 -3.95 -3.46 10.94
N ILE A 86 -4.78 -2.97 11.87
CA ILE A 86 -4.35 -2.24 13.07
C ILE A 86 -5.01 -2.91 14.27
N GLY A 87 -4.19 -3.51 15.15
CA GLY A 87 -4.69 -4.39 16.20
C GLY A 87 -5.44 -5.57 15.57
N GLN A 88 -6.71 -5.78 15.96
CA GLN A 88 -7.56 -6.84 15.41
C GLN A 88 -8.44 -6.39 14.24
N GLN A 89 -8.41 -5.11 13.89
CA GLN A 89 -9.30 -4.55 12.87
C GLN A 89 -8.63 -4.59 11.49
N HIS A 90 -9.37 -5.11 10.50
CA HIS A 90 -9.00 -5.09 9.09
C HIS A 90 -9.87 -4.09 8.37
N LYS A 91 -9.27 -3.28 7.49
CA LYS A 91 -9.99 -2.34 6.63
C LYS A 91 -9.44 -2.44 5.23
N PHE A 92 -10.34 -2.41 4.25
CA PHE A 92 -10.02 -2.65 2.86
C PHE A 92 -10.56 -1.53 1.98
N ILE A 93 -9.84 -1.21 0.91
CA ILE A 93 -10.30 -0.35 -0.17
C ILE A 93 -10.07 -1.03 -1.51
N LEU A 94 -10.94 -0.73 -2.47
CA LEU A 94 -10.84 -1.19 -3.84
C LEU A 94 -10.12 -0.15 -4.70
N VAL A 95 -9.22 -0.60 -5.56
CA VAL A 95 -8.64 0.19 -6.64
C VAL A 95 -8.93 -0.50 -7.96
N GLU A 96 -9.73 0.14 -8.81
CA GLU A 96 -9.97 -0.33 -10.18
C GLU A 96 -8.81 0.11 -11.07
N ARG A 97 -7.96 -0.85 -11.45
CA ARG A 97 -6.75 -0.59 -12.22
C ARG A 97 -6.35 -1.85 -12.98
N GLU A 98 -6.33 -1.74 -14.29
CA GLU A 98 -5.80 -2.78 -15.17
C GLU A 98 -4.28 -2.66 -15.33
N ALA A 99 -3.57 -3.79 -15.23
CA ALA A 99 -2.14 -3.91 -15.51
C ALA A 99 -1.74 -5.37 -15.76
N ASP A 100 -0.64 -5.57 -16.49
CA ASP A 100 -0.05 -6.90 -16.72
C ASP A 100 0.51 -7.53 -15.45
N SER A 101 0.89 -6.70 -14.47
CA SER A 101 1.35 -7.09 -13.14
C SER A 101 1.60 -5.86 -12.26
N LEU A 102 1.75 -6.06 -10.94
CA LEU A 102 2.05 -4.96 -10.02
C LEU A 102 3.49 -4.45 -10.25
N TYR A 103 4.39 -5.34 -10.65
CA TYR A 103 5.73 -5.01 -11.14
C TYR A 103 5.66 -4.00 -12.30
N SER A 104 4.90 -4.27 -13.36
CA SER A 104 4.79 -3.37 -14.52
C SER A 104 4.24 -1.98 -14.15
N LEU A 105 3.45 -1.91 -13.08
CA LEU A 105 2.80 -0.69 -12.60
C LEU A 105 3.70 0.15 -11.69
N ILE A 106 4.67 -0.47 -11.01
CA ILE A 106 5.50 0.17 -9.97
C ILE A 106 6.97 0.30 -10.37
N ALA A 107 7.55 -0.73 -11.01
CA ALA A 107 9.00 -0.92 -11.11
C ALA A 107 9.73 0.19 -11.90
N ASP A 108 9.06 0.83 -12.86
CA ASP A 108 9.63 1.93 -13.64
C ASP A 108 9.71 3.26 -12.88
N GLY A 109 9.20 3.31 -11.64
CA GLY A 109 9.21 4.50 -10.79
C GLY A 109 8.30 5.64 -11.26
N LYS A 110 7.54 5.47 -12.34
CA LYS A 110 6.68 6.53 -12.87
C LYS A 110 5.44 6.70 -12.01
N TYR A 111 5.08 7.96 -11.77
CA TYR A 111 3.83 8.31 -11.08
C TYR A 111 2.62 7.96 -11.95
N ARG A 112 1.63 7.31 -11.34
CA ARG A 112 0.34 7.01 -11.99
C ARG A 112 -0.77 7.32 -10.99
N HIS A 113 -1.61 8.29 -11.31
CA HIS A 113 -2.66 8.73 -10.41
C HIS A 113 -3.77 7.69 -10.25
N THR A 114 -4.43 7.73 -9.09
CA THR A 114 -5.75 7.12 -8.86
C THR A 114 -6.79 8.23 -8.67
N SER A 115 -8.07 7.87 -8.58
CA SER A 115 -9.18 8.80 -8.31
C SER A 115 -10.02 8.32 -7.13
N LEU A 116 -9.40 7.75 -6.09
CA LEU A 116 -10.11 7.17 -4.94
C LEU A 116 -10.59 8.26 -3.98
N GLY A 117 -9.87 9.38 -3.93
CA GLY A 117 -10.14 10.47 -3.01
C GLY A 117 -9.57 10.23 -1.62
N ARG A 118 -9.31 11.35 -0.94
CA ARG A 118 -8.70 11.42 0.39
C ARG A 118 -9.42 10.56 1.42
N ASP A 119 -10.75 10.61 1.46
CA ASP A 119 -11.55 9.92 2.48
C ASP A 119 -11.45 8.40 2.35
N THR A 120 -11.35 7.88 1.11
CA THR A 120 -11.12 6.47 0.85
C THR A 120 -9.77 6.03 1.43
N TRP A 121 -8.69 6.79 1.20
CA TRP A 121 -7.39 6.48 1.83
C TRP A 121 -7.44 6.56 3.36
N LYS A 122 -8.10 7.57 3.93
CA LYS A 122 -8.28 7.69 5.39
C LYS A 122 -9.08 6.52 5.97
N SER A 123 -10.01 5.94 5.21
CA SER A 123 -10.83 4.82 5.66
C SER A 123 -10.01 3.58 6.04
N LEU A 124 -8.85 3.35 5.40
CA LEU A 124 -7.92 2.26 5.76
C LEU A 124 -7.42 2.36 7.21
N ILE A 125 -7.31 3.57 7.73
CA ILE A 125 -6.77 3.85 9.06
C ILE A 125 -7.92 4.05 10.07
N GLY A 126 -9.03 4.66 9.62
CA GLY A 126 -10.23 4.92 10.42
C GLY A 126 -10.25 6.25 11.13
N SER A 127 -10.88 6.29 12.31
CA SER A 127 -11.07 7.51 13.11
C SER A 127 -9.75 8.18 13.52
N GLN A 128 -8.65 7.44 13.57
CA GLN A 128 -7.32 7.98 13.88
C GLN A 128 -6.56 8.50 12.64
N ALA A 129 -7.12 8.41 11.43
CA ALA A 129 -6.44 8.86 10.21
C ALA A 129 -6.20 10.37 10.25
N SER A 130 -5.01 10.80 9.84
CA SER A 130 -4.62 12.21 9.75
C SER A 130 -3.83 12.47 8.46
N LEU A 131 -4.12 13.58 7.80
CA LEU A 131 -3.38 14.06 6.63
C LEU A 131 -3.45 15.59 6.61
N GLN A 132 -2.52 16.28 5.95
CA GLN A 132 -2.67 17.72 5.67
C GLN A 132 -3.65 17.95 4.51
N LEU A 133 -4.28 19.13 4.46
CA LEU A 133 -5.55 19.30 3.73
C LEU A 133 -5.45 19.63 2.23
N LYS A 134 -4.31 20.15 1.73
CA LYS A 134 -4.29 20.82 0.40
C LYS A 134 -3.84 19.90 -0.74
N CYS A 135 -2.55 19.68 -0.91
CA CYS A 135 -2.10 18.68 -1.88
C CYS A 135 -2.61 17.30 -1.45
N ASN A 136 -3.14 16.51 -2.39
CA ASN A 136 -3.61 15.15 -2.17
C ASN A 136 -3.14 14.26 -3.34
N LYS A 137 -1.83 14.07 -3.48
CA LYS A 137 -1.26 13.29 -4.59
C LYS A 137 -1.39 11.80 -4.28
N GLU A 138 -2.35 11.15 -4.91
CA GLU A 138 -2.65 9.73 -4.73
C GLU A 138 -2.23 8.86 -5.93
N GLY A 139 -1.99 7.58 -5.67
CA GLY A 139 -1.82 6.54 -6.67
C GLY A 139 -0.52 5.75 -6.50
N PHE A 140 0.07 5.38 -7.63
CA PHE A 140 1.30 4.58 -7.69
C PHE A 140 2.52 5.49 -7.83
N ASN A 141 3.58 5.17 -7.10
CA ASN A 141 4.79 5.98 -7.01
C ASN A 141 4.49 7.46 -6.68
N ALA A 142 3.60 7.71 -5.72
CA ALA A 142 3.26 9.04 -5.26
C ALA A 142 4.42 9.61 -4.43
N VAL A 143 5.10 10.64 -4.95
CA VAL A 143 6.27 11.26 -4.32
C VAL A 143 6.04 12.75 -4.13
N GLY A 144 6.35 13.25 -2.92
CA GLY A 144 6.50 14.67 -2.65
C GLY A 144 7.79 15.23 -3.27
N SER A 145 8.92 14.92 -2.63
CA SER A 145 10.28 15.15 -3.14
C SER A 145 11.24 14.09 -2.61
N LEU A 146 12.55 14.26 -2.84
CA LEU A 146 13.58 13.31 -2.41
C LEU A 146 13.56 13.02 -0.91
N MET A 147 13.33 14.00 -0.05
CA MET A 147 13.34 13.83 1.42
C MET A 147 11.94 13.74 2.04
N ASN A 148 10.92 14.04 1.24
CA ASN A 148 9.54 14.19 1.70
C ASN A 148 8.75 12.89 1.58
N SER A 149 7.53 12.91 2.10
CA SER A 149 6.62 11.77 2.10
C SER A 149 6.45 11.18 0.70
N LYS A 150 6.48 9.85 0.64
CA LYS A 150 6.38 9.06 -0.59
C LYS A 150 5.71 7.72 -0.29
N ALA A 151 4.99 7.17 -1.27
CA ALA A 151 4.26 5.91 -1.15
C ALA A 151 4.21 5.17 -2.48
N ARG A 152 4.62 3.89 -2.49
CA ARG A 152 4.58 3.05 -3.70
C ARG A 152 3.15 2.86 -4.18
N ILE A 153 2.23 2.70 -3.23
CA ILE A 153 0.79 2.76 -3.42
C ILE A 153 0.23 3.56 -2.25
N GLY A 154 -0.35 4.73 -2.49
CA GLY A 154 -0.83 5.57 -1.40
C GLY A 154 -1.17 6.99 -1.80
N ILE A 155 -1.44 7.80 -0.78
CA ILE A 155 -1.62 9.24 -0.86
C ILE A 155 -0.52 9.95 -0.06
N VAL A 156 0.06 10.99 -0.65
CA VAL A 156 0.90 11.96 0.04
C VAL A 156 0.21 13.31 0.03
N ALA A 157 0.24 13.99 1.17
CA ALA A 157 -0.47 15.24 1.36
C ALA A 157 0.41 16.31 2.00
N ASN A 158 -0.02 17.56 1.85
CA ASN A 158 0.72 18.76 2.24
C ASN A 158 -0.27 19.88 2.57
N GLU A 159 0.14 20.88 3.34
CA GLU A 159 -0.63 22.08 3.66
C GLU A 159 -0.50 23.19 2.61
N GLN A 160 0.44 23.06 1.66
CA GLN A 160 0.46 23.86 0.43
C GLN A 160 -0.25 23.15 -0.73
N ASN A 161 -0.66 23.93 -1.73
CA ASN A 161 -1.32 23.41 -2.93
C ASN A 161 -0.40 22.55 -3.79
N ASN A 162 0.92 22.80 -3.73
CA ASN A 162 1.89 22.00 -4.43
C ASN A 162 2.30 20.77 -3.59
N CYS A 163 2.71 19.72 -4.29
CA CYS A 163 3.08 18.44 -3.69
C CYS A 163 4.60 18.27 -3.61
N HIS A 164 5.40 19.31 -3.38
CA HIS A 164 6.86 19.17 -3.28
C HIS A 164 7.34 18.96 -1.84
N SER A 165 6.62 19.51 -0.86
CA SER A 165 6.98 19.47 0.56
C SER A 165 6.14 18.51 1.41
N CYS A 166 5.43 17.56 0.79
CA CYS A 166 4.54 16.63 1.49
C CYS A 166 5.19 15.98 2.73
N ASP A 167 4.51 16.07 3.84
CA ASP A 167 4.94 15.61 5.16
C ASP A 167 3.79 14.92 5.92
N SER A 168 2.77 14.50 5.17
CA SER A 168 1.82 13.48 5.59
C SER A 168 1.54 12.47 4.48
N ARG A 169 1.19 11.24 4.88
CA ARG A 169 0.91 10.14 3.96
C ARG A 169 0.09 9.01 4.57
N ILE A 170 -0.61 8.28 3.72
CA ILE A 170 -1.18 6.96 4.00
C ILE A 170 -0.80 6.03 2.85
N GLY A 171 -0.32 4.82 3.14
CA GLY A 171 -0.11 3.84 2.08
C GLY A 171 0.76 2.65 2.42
N PHE A 172 1.27 2.04 1.35
CA PHE A 172 2.07 0.82 1.31
C PHE A 172 3.41 1.13 0.64
N GLY A 173 4.49 0.57 1.17
CA GLY A 173 5.84 0.86 0.68
C GLY A 173 6.19 2.34 0.79
N THR A 174 6.00 2.90 1.98
CA THR A 174 6.17 4.34 2.23
C THR A 174 7.56 4.66 2.81
N GLY A 175 7.86 5.95 2.91
CA GLY A 175 9.11 6.46 3.48
C GLY A 175 9.15 7.99 3.46
N GLY A 176 10.32 8.55 3.78
CA GLY A 176 10.57 9.99 3.85
C GLY A 176 10.02 10.67 5.10
N SER A 177 10.28 11.98 5.19
CA SER A 177 9.83 12.87 6.26
C SER A 177 8.32 12.77 6.48
N PRO A 178 7.83 12.84 7.74
CA PRO A 178 8.59 13.09 8.98
C PRO A 178 9.18 11.85 9.67
N ASP A 179 8.80 10.64 9.23
CA ASP A 179 9.26 9.37 9.79
C ASP A 179 9.62 8.40 8.64
N ASP A 180 10.90 8.24 8.33
CA ASP A 180 11.37 7.32 7.26
C ASP A 180 11.28 5.84 7.65
N SER A 181 10.93 5.51 8.90
CA SER A 181 10.86 4.13 9.38
C SER A 181 9.50 3.47 9.19
N ASN A 182 8.44 4.23 8.94
CA ASN A 182 7.10 3.70 8.73
C ASN A 182 6.91 3.34 7.25
N THR A 183 6.84 2.05 6.94
CA THR A 183 6.71 1.52 5.57
C THR A 183 5.27 1.20 5.17
N CYS A 184 4.33 1.12 6.12
CA CYS A 184 2.91 0.93 5.88
C CYS A 184 2.05 1.50 7.02
N GLY A 185 1.03 2.26 6.66
CA GLY A 185 0.12 2.91 7.62
C GLY A 185 -0.01 4.41 7.36
N ASN A 186 -0.01 5.22 8.43
CA ASN A 186 -0.25 6.66 8.37
C ASN A 186 0.81 7.45 9.14
N VAL A 187 1.36 8.46 8.48
CA VAL A 187 2.23 9.45 9.08
C VAL A 187 1.67 10.85 8.81
N ALA A 188 1.57 11.69 9.83
CA ALA A 188 1.19 13.10 9.67
C ALA A 188 1.70 13.92 10.86
N VAL A 189 1.96 15.22 10.62
CA VAL A 189 2.43 16.14 11.65
C VAL A 189 1.38 17.22 11.93
N GLY A 190 0.90 17.28 13.16
CA GLY A 190 -0.12 18.22 13.61
C GLY A 190 0.32 19.67 13.51
N ARG A 191 1.57 20.00 13.87
CA ARG A 191 2.12 21.37 13.78
C ARG A 191 2.14 21.94 12.35
N TYR A 192 2.00 21.10 11.33
CA TYR A 192 1.93 21.50 9.93
C TYR A 192 0.50 21.43 9.35
N GLY A 193 -0.53 21.40 10.22
CA GLY A 193 -1.93 21.49 9.80
C GLY A 193 -2.53 20.16 9.36
N ALA A 194 -2.04 19.04 9.90
CA ALA A 194 -2.71 17.75 9.72
C ALA A 194 -4.08 17.74 10.41
N ASP A 195 -5.09 17.23 9.70
CA ASP A 195 -6.51 17.38 10.07
C ASP A 195 -6.97 16.58 11.30
N ASN A 196 -6.12 15.71 11.83
CA ASN A 196 -6.36 14.94 13.05
C ASN A 196 -5.09 14.82 13.91
N GLY A 197 -4.27 15.88 13.91
CA GLY A 197 -3.05 15.97 14.70
C GLY A 197 -1.92 15.02 14.26
N ASP A 198 -0.94 14.84 15.13
CA ASP A 198 0.21 13.96 14.89
C ASP A 198 -0.21 12.49 14.80
N LYS A 199 0.31 11.77 13.80
CA LYS A 199 0.15 10.33 13.62
C LYS A 199 1.45 9.67 13.17
N GLY A 200 1.70 8.50 13.76
CA GLY A 200 2.78 7.57 13.40
C GLY A 200 2.27 6.13 13.48
N VAL A 201 1.17 5.85 12.79
CA VAL A 201 0.51 4.54 12.82
C VAL A 201 1.27 3.61 11.88
N LYS A 202 1.99 2.64 12.45
CA LYS A 202 2.58 1.51 11.71
C LYS A 202 1.60 0.36 11.70
N ALA A 203 1.31 -0.18 10.53
CA ALA A 203 0.28 -1.18 10.33
C ALA A 203 0.74 -2.33 9.45
N MET A 204 0.04 -3.45 9.52
CA MET A 204 0.27 -4.56 8.61
C MET A 204 -0.56 -4.34 7.34
N GLY A 205 0.09 -4.34 6.18
CA GLY A 205 -0.51 -4.09 4.88
C GLY A 205 -0.65 -5.37 4.05
N TYR A 206 -1.77 -5.49 3.33
CA TYR A 206 -2.08 -6.59 2.43
C TYR A 206 -2.41 -6.05 1.05
N ILE A 207 -1.83 -6.67 0.01
CA ILE A 207 -2.14 -6.36 -1.38
C ILE A 207 -2.64 -7.63 -2.05
N LEU A 208 -3.87 -7.62 -2.53
CA LEU A 208 -4.47 -8.69 -3.30
C LEU A 208 -4.93 -8.16 -4.66
N ILE A 209 -5.00 -9.04 -5.66
CA ILE A 209 -5.42 -8.69 -7.02
C ILE A 209 -6.50 -9.64 -7.55
N GLN A 210 -7.29 -9.15 -8.50
CA GLN A 210 -8.35 -9.86 -9.21
C GLN A 210 -8.37 -9.49 -10.69
#